data_AF-A0A533TJZ5-F1
#
_entry.id   AF-A0A533TJZ5-F1
#
_cell.length_a   1.000
_cell.length_b   1.000
_cell.length_c   1.000
_cell.angle_alpha   90.00
_cell.angle_beta   90.00
_cell.angle_gamma   90.00
#
_symmetry.space_group_name_H-M   'P 1'
#
loop_
_entity.id
_entity.type
_entity.pdbx_description
1 polymer ?
#
loop_
_entity_poly.entity_id
_entity_poly.type
_entity_poly.pdbx_seq_one_letter_code
_entity_poly.pdbx_strand_id
1 'polypeptide(L)' 'MPVISMFYGIIIQLLFFDNREHKPPHIHAKYGEFAAAFDFPV' A
#
# COMPACT_ATOMS: atom_id res chain seq x y z
N MET A 1 -2.63 3.58 6.62
CA MET A 1 -2.06 3.78 5.27
C MET A 1 -2.96 4.75 4.51
N PRO A 2 -2.51 5.97 4.21
CA PRO A 2 -3.27 6.90 3.38
C PRO A 2 -3.60 6.30 2.02
N VAL A 3 -4.84 6.52 1.55
CA VAL A 3 -5.25 6.21 0.18
C VAL A 3 -4.65 7.27 -0.74
N ILE A 4 -3.84 6.84 -1.69
CA ILE A 4 -3.15 7.75 -2.64
C ILE A 4 -3.77 7.72 -4.03
N SER A 5 -4.56 6.71 -4.36
CA SER A 5 -5.28 6.60 -5.62
C SER A 5 -6.45 5.63 -5.51
N MET A 6 -7.46 5.82 -6.36
CA MET A 6 -8.63 4.95 -6.47
C MET A 6 -9.13 4.90 -7.91
N PHE A 7 -9.21 3.70 -8.49
CA PHE A 7 -9.67 3.49 -9.88
C PHE A 7 -10.20 2.07 -10.07
N TYR A 8 -11.21 1.88 -10.94
CA TYR A 8 -11.84 0.58 -11.20
C TYR A 8 -12.27 -0.22 -9.95
N GLY A 9 -12.55 0.45 -8.84
CA GLY A 9 -12.86 -0.18 -7.54
C GLY A 9 -11.63 -0.67 -6.76
N ILE A 10 -10.43 -0.40 -7.24
CA ILE A 10 -9.15 -0.69 -6.58
C ILE A 10 -8.77 0.50 -5.71
N ILE A 11 -8.45 0.24 -4.45
CA ILE A 11 -7.96 1.23 -3.49
C ILE A 11 -6.45 1.03 -3.34
N ILE A 12 -5.67 2.06 -3.66
CA ILE A 12 -4.21 2.04 -3.52
C ILE A 12 -3.81 2.82 -2.28
N GLN A 13 -3.10 2.17 -1.35
CA GLN A 13 -2.62 2.76 -0.11
C GLN A 13 -1.10 2.66 -0.04
N LEU A 14 -0.43 3.69 0.46
CA LEU A 14 1.02 3.69 0.64
C LEU A 14 1.36 3.89 2.12
N LEU A 15 2.25 3.08 2.66
CA LEU A 15 2.90 3.37 3.94
C LEU A 15 4.25 4.04 3.65
N PHE A 16 4.29 5.37 3.78
CA PHE A 16 5.49 6.17 3.48
C PHE A 16 6.38 6.42 4.71
N PHE A 17 5.79 6.37 5.92
CA PHE A 17 6.51 6.57 7.18
C PHE A 17 6.05 5.55 8.23
N ASP A 18 6.75 4.41 8.30
CA ASP A 18 6.76 3.59 9.51
C ASP A 18 8.02 3.93 10.30
N ASN A 19 7.92 4.93 11.17
CA ASN A 19 9.05 5.35 12.03
C ASN A 19 9.22 4.43 13.25
N ARG A 20 8.58 3.24 13.27
CA ARG A 20 8.57 2.33 14.42
C ARG A 20 8.95 0.90 14.08
N GLU A 21 8.76 0.44 12.84
CA GLU A 21 9.29 -0.81 12.33
C GLU A 21 10.02 -0.57 11.00
N HIS A 22 11.26 -1.06 10.87
CA HIS A 22 12.14 -0.94 9.69
C HIS A 22 11.63 -1.63 8.40
N LYS A 23 10.32 -1.60 8.13
CA LYS A 23 9.77 -2.17 6.90
C LYS A 23 10.00 -1.18 5.76
N PRO A 24 10.54 -1.63 4.61
CA PRO A 24 10.69 -0.76 3.46
C PRO A 24 9.33 -0.18 3.04
N PRO A 25 9.32 0.98 2.37
CA PRO A 25 8.10 1.52 1.81
C PRO A 25 7.46 0.48 0.91
N HIS A 26 6.15 0.33 1.03
CA HIS A 26 5.39 -0.68 0.31
C HIS A 26 3.98 -0.16 -0.03
N ILE A 27 3.49 -0.59 -1.19
CA ILE A 27 2.14 -0.27 -1.68
C ILE A 27 1.20 -1.42 -1.31
N HIS A 28 0.00 -1.07 -0.86
CA HIS A 28 -1.13 -1.99 -0.75
C HIS A 28 -2.16 -1.70 -1.82
N ALA A 29 -2.64 -2.75 -2.49
CA ALA A 29 -3.78 -2.70 -3.39
C ALA A 29 -4.93 -3.55 -2.82
N LYS A 30 -6.14 -2.99 -2.78
CA LYS A 30 -7.35 -3.69 -2.32
C LYS A 30 -8.46 -3.63 -3.34
N TYR A 31 -9.16 -4.75 -3.55
CA TYR A 31 -10.33 -4.85 -4.42
C TYR A 31 -11.36 -5.80 -3.79
N GLY A 32 -12.43 -5.24 -3.20
CA GLY A 32 -13.38 -6.02 -2.41
C GLY A 32 -12.67 -6.76 -1.26
N GLU A 33 -12.79 -8.09 -1.26
CA GLU A 33 -12.16 -9.00 -0.30
C GLU A 33 -10.67 -9.28 -0.62
N PHE A 34 -10.20 -8.94 -1.82
CA PHE A 34 -8.84 -9.23 -2.27
C PHE A 34 -7.86 -8.14 -1.84
N ALA A 35 -6.66 -8.55 -1.43
CA ALA A 35 -5.56 -7.66 -1.06
C ALA A 35 -4.21 -8.15 -1.61
N ALA A 36 -3.36 -7.21 -2.00
CA ALA A 36 -1.98 -7.44 -2.42
C ALA A 36 -1.06 -6.35 -1.84
N ALA A 37 0.20 -6.70 -1.60
CA ALA A 37 1.23 -5.75 -1.17
C ALA A 37 2.49 -5.91 -2.03
N PHE A 38 3.13 -4.78 -2.35
CA PHE A 38 4.33 -4.72 -3.19
C PHE A 38 5.38 -3.87 -2.51
N ASP A 39 6.55 -4.45 -2.29
CA ASP A 39 7.72 -3.74 -1.79
C ASP A 39 8.45 -3.07 -2.95
N PHE A 40 9.03 -1.89 -2.70
CA PHE A 40 9.97 -1.31 -3.65
C PHE A 40 11.33 -2.00 -3.48
N PRO A 41 12.00 -2.42 -4.57
CA PRO A 41 13.37 -2.93 -4.47
C PRO A 41 14.28 -1.83 -3.90
N VAL A 42 14.96 -2.15 -2.80
CA VAL A 42 16.02 -1.34 -2.18
C VAL A 42 17.38 -1.71 -2.74
#